data_AF-A0A0U3BC67-F1
#
_entry.id   AF-A0A0U3BC67-F1
#
_cell.length_a   1.000
_cell.length_b   1.000
_cell.length_c   1.000
_cell.angle_alpha   90.00
_cell.angle_beta   90.00
_cell.angle_gamma   90.00
#
_symmetry.space_group_name_H-M   'P 1'
#
loop_
_entity.id
_entity.type
_entity.pdbx_description
1 polymer ?
#
loop_
_entity_poly.entity_id
_entity_poly.type
_entity_poly.pdbx_seq_one_letter_code
_entity_poly.pdbx_strand_id
1 'polypeptide(L)'
;MTSAGGAGLVPRGHIDAPWAKDANGDAVPTSYSLDGNTLVEMVETGPDTAYPVVADPHYTWGIITGTVYFNKKETKLLAVGGTVVSWLPNPATKVGGRSLATIAGGAAAVGKCIKFKVNPSLAFLSPAAAINGSGLCSGKAGDGYCK
;
A
#
# COMPACT_ATOMS: atom_id res chain seq x y z
N MET A 1 2.04 -13.08 19.09
CA MET A 1 2.10 -14.47 19.58
C MET A 1 3.07 -15.24 18.68
N THR A 2 4.32 -15.45 19.12
CA THR A 2 5.26 -16.36 18.44
C THR A 2 5.12 -17.75 19.04
N SER A 3 4.60 -18.70 18.27
CA SER A 3 4.69 -20.13 18.61
C SER A 3 5.76 -20.77 17.73
N ALA A 4 6.81 -21.26 18.36
CA ALA A 4 7.85 -22.05 17.74
C ALA A 4 7.40 -23.53 17.73
N GLY A 5 7.32 -24.14 16.54
CA GLY A 5 7.14 -25.58 16.43
C GLY A 5 6.70 -26.06 15.05
N GLY A 6 7.65 -26.62 14.27
CA GLY A 6 7.41 -27.67 13.27
C GLY A 6 6.88 -27.24 11.90
N ALA A 7 7.65 -27.57 10.86
CA ALA A 7 7.49 -27.21 9.44
C ALA A 7 7.78 -25.72 9.15
N GLY A 8 8.73 -25.47 8.24
CA GLY A 8 9.24 -24.14 7.92
C GLY A 8 8.13 -23.20 7.46
N LEU A 9 7.52 -22.48 8.40
CA LEU A 9 6.77 -21.27 8.13
C LEU A 9 7.79 -20.24 7.65
N VAL A 10 8.01 -20.19 6.34
CA VAL A 10 8.71 -19.08 5.71
C VAL A 10 7.71 -17.94 5.69
N PRO A 11 7.88 -16.87 6.51
CA PRO A 11 7.01 -15.71 6.42
C PRO A 11 7.06 -15.19 4.98
N ARG A 12 5.91 -15.22 4.31
CA ARG A 12 5.76 -14.71 2.93
C ARG A 12 5.59 -13.19 2.89
N GLY A 13 5.33 -12.58 4.04
CA GLY A 13 5.15 -11.14 4.22
C GLY A 13 4.87 -10.79 5.67
N HIS A 14 4.96 -9.50 5.99
CA HIS A 14 4.59 -8.89 7.26
C HIS A 14 3.77 -7.64 6.95
N ILE A 15 2.75 -7.37 7.77
CA ILE A 15 1.92 -6.16 7.69
C ILE A 15 2.15 -5.42 9.00
N ASP A 16 2.49 -4.13 8.91
CA ASP A 16 2.70 -3.29 10.08
C ASP A 16 1.39 -3.09 10.87
N ALA A 17 1.45 -2.54 12.08
CA ALA A 17 0.24 -2.22 12.84
C ALA A 17 -0.63 -1.18 12.08
N PRO A 18 -1.96 -1.29 12.15
CA PRO A 18 -2.85 -0.37 11.44
C PRO A 18 -2.67 1.06 11.98
N TRP A 19 -2.85 2.04 11.12
CA TRP A 19 -2.98 3.43 11.54
C TRP A 19 -4.08 4.12 10.75
N ALA A 20 -4.77 5.05 11.41
CA ALA A 20 -5.70 5.96 10.79
C ALA A 20 -5.46 7.37 11.32
N LYS A 21 -5.74 8.38 10.50
CA LYS A 21 -5.63 9.80 10.83
C LYS A 21 -6.82 10.57 10.31
N ASP A 22 -7.23 11.59 11.05
CA ASP A 22 -8.28 12.51 10.65
C ASP A 22 -7.73 13.67 9.79
N ALA A 23 -8.59 14.60 9.36
CA ALA A 23 -8.19 15.74 8.53
C ALA A 23 -7.24 16.73 9.21
N ASN A 24 -7.19 16.74 10.55
CA ASN A 24 -6.27 17.54 11.34
C ASN A 24 -4.91 16.83 11.52
N GLY A 25 -4.85 15.55 11.16
CA GLY A 25 -3.68 14.69 11.30
C GLY A 25 -3.61 13.95 12.63
N ASP A 26 -4.67 14.03 13.44
CA ASP A 26 -4.80 13.36 14.74
C ASP A 26 -5.02 11.86 14.52
N ALA A 27 -4.48 11.04 15.42
CA ALA A 27 -4.60 9.59 15.30
C ALA A 27 -6.03 9.14 15.61
N VAL A 28 -6.58 8.30 14.73
CA VAL A 28 -7.89 7.66 14.93
C VAL A 28 -7.66 6.21 15.36
N PRO A 29 -8.31 5.72 16.43
CA PRO A 29 -8.17 4.33 16.86
C PRO A 29 -8.53 3.37 15.73
N THR A 30 -7.67 2.36 15.51
CA THR A 30 -7.85 1.39 14.44
C THR A 30 -7.31 0.01 14.84
N SER A 31 -7.88 -1.05 14.27
CA SER A 31 -7.45 -2.43 14.48
C SER A 31 -7.61 -3.29 13.22
N TYR A 32 -6.78 -4.32 13.09
CA TYR A 32 -6.92 -5.33 12.05
C TYR A 32 -7.64 -6.57 12.59
N SER A 33 -8.51 -7.14 11.75
CA SER A 33 -9.08 -8.48 11.94
C SER A 33 -8.95 -9.30 10.66
N LEU A 34 -8.99 -10.63 10.80
CA LEU A 34 -8.96 -11.57 9.69
C LEU A 34 -10.33 -12.21 9.54
N ASP A 35 -10.93 -12.05 8.36
CA ASP A 35 -12.14 -12.75 7.95
C ASP A 35 -11.80 -13.70 6.79
N GLY A 36 -11.54 -14.96 7.15
CA GLY A 36 -11.04 -15.98 6.22
C GLY A 36 -9.69 -15.60 5.62
N ASN A 37 -9.68 -15.21 4.34
CA ASN A 37 -8.49 -14.74 3.62
C ASN A 37 -8.47 -13.22 3.41
N THR A 38 -9.40 -12.49 4.02
CA THR A 38 -9.52 -11.03 3.93
C THR A 38 -8.97 -10.40 5.20
N LEU A 39 -8.04 -9.44 5.05
CA LEU A 39 -7.64 -8.56 6.13
C LEU A 39 -8.59 -7.36 6.16
N VAL A 40 -9.26 -7.15 7.28
CA VAL A 40 -10.21 -6.06 7.48
C VAL A 40 -9.60 -5.06 8.46
N GLU A 41 -9.55 -3.78 8.09
CA GLU A 41 -9.25 -2.68 9.01
C GLU A 41 -10.54 -2.09 9.55
N MET A 42 -10.65 -1.98 10.87
CA MET A 42 -11.74 -1.31 11.55
C MET A 42 -11.22 0.01 12.12
N VAL A 43 -11.79 1.13 11.64
CA VAL A 43 -11.47 2.48 12.11
C VAL A 43 -12.61 2.98 13.00
N GLU A 44 -12.30 3.34 14.24
CA GLU A 44 -13.28 3.80 15.22
C GLU A 44 -13.33 5.34 15.25
N THR A 45 -14.33 5.91 14.58
CA THR A 45 -14.56 7.37 14.55
C THR A 45 -15.47 7.83 15.68
N GLY A 46 -15.27 9.06 16.18
CA GLY A 46 -16.12 9.70 17.18
C GLY A 46 -16.57 11.12 16.78
N PRO A 47 -17.29 11.84 17.67
CA PRO A 47 -17.77 13.20 17.42
C PRO A 47 -16.66 14.21 17.09
N ASP A 48 -15.45 13.98 17.64
CA ASP A 48 -14.28 14.86 17.46
C ASP A 48 -13.44 14.50 16.23
N THR A 49 -13.79 13.44 15.49
CA THR A 49 -13.03 13.01 14.32
C THR A 49 -13.32 13.91 13.11
N ALA A 50 -12.30 14.62 12.62
CA ALA A 50 -12.43 15.48 11.44
C ALA A 50 -12.26 14.69 10.12
N TYR A 51 -13.15 14.93 9.16
CA TYR A 51 -13.13 14.24 7.86
C TYR A 51 -12.40 15.04 6.77
N PRO A 52 -11.72 14.38 5.82
CA PRO A 52 -11.67 12.94 5.61
C PRO A 52 -10.73 12.20 6.58
N VAL A 53 -11.13 10.99 6.96
CA VAL A 53 -10.24 10.05 7.67
C VAL A 53 -9.45 9.24 6.65
N VAL A 54 -8.15 9.13 6.86
CA VAL A 54 -7.19 8.41 6.03
C VAL A 54 -6.61 7.24 6.82
N ALA A 55 -6.66 6.02 6.27
CA ALA A 55 -6.20 4.79 6.91
C ALA A 55 -5.28 3.97 5.98
N ASP A 56 -4.74 2.86 6.50
CA ASP A 56 -3.96 1.90 5.71
C ASP A 56 -4.84 1.05 4.75
N PRO A 57 -4.27 0.52 3.65
CA PRO A 57 -3.20 1.14 2.87
C PRO A 57 -3.70 2.45 2.24
N HIS A 58 -2.84 3.48 2.16
CA HIS A 58 -3.27 4.76 1.57
C HIS A 58 -3.37 4.66 0.04
N TYR A 59 -4.60 4.75 -0.47
CA TYR A 59 -4.88 4.84 -1.90
C TYR A 59 -5.79 6.03 -2.23
N THR A 60 -5.53 6.66 -3.37
CA THR A 60 -6.38 7.70 -3.94
C THR A 60 -7.01 7.18 -5.22
N TRP A 61 -8.32 7.29 -5.38
CA TRP A 61 -9.02 6.88 -6.60
C TRP A 61 -9.69 8.08 -7.27
N GLY A 62 -9.33 8.35 -8.53
CA GLY A 62 -10.02 9.30 -9.42
C GLY A 62 -11.02 8.58 -10.32
N ILE A 63 -11.57 9.27 -11.33
CA ILE A 63 -12.63 8.72 -12.20
C ILE A 63 -12.20 7.41 -12.89
N ILE A 64 -10.94 7.33 -13.35
CA ILE A 64 -10.42 6.19 -14.11
C ILE A 64 -9.11 5.64 -13.51
N THR A 65 -8.46 6.38 -12.61
CA THR A 65 -7.12 6.03 -12.12
C THR A 65 -7.04 5.91 -10.61
N GLY A 66 -6.45 4.84 -10.12
CA GLY A 66 -6.03 4.68 -8.74
C GLY A 66 -4.56 5.02 -8.54
N THR A 67 -4.17 5.46 -7.35
CA THR A 67 -2.77 5.52 -6.92
C THR A 67 -2.67 4.94 -5.54
N VAL A 68 -1.80 3.94 -5.38
CA VAL A 68 -1.43 3.37 -4.09
C VAL A 68 -0.12 4.01 -3.66
N TYR A 69 -0.04 4.48 -2.43
CA TYR A 69 1.20 4.99 -1.86
C TYR A 69 1.80 3.90 -0.98
N PHE A 70 3.12 3.93 -0.79
CA PHE A 70 3.85 3.04 0.10
C PHE A 70 4.71 3.86 1.03
N ASN A 71 4.87 3.43 2.28
CA ASN A 71 5.82 4.04 3.21
C ASN A 71 7.25 3.51 3.00
N LYS A 72 8.24 4.01 3.76
CA LYS A 72 9.64 3.57 3.59
C LYS A 72 9.85 2.09 3.89
N LYS A 73 9.14 1.52 4.87
CA LYS A 73 9.28 0.11 5.24
C LYS A 73 8.68 -0.79 4.18
N GLU A 74 7.48 -0.48 3.70
CA GLU A 74 6.82 -1.21 2.60
C GLU A 74 7.63 -1.13 1.32
N THR A 75 8.22 0.04 1.04
CA THR A 75 9.14 0.20 -0.10
C THR A 75 10.37 -0.71 0.04
N LYS A 76 10.96 -0.83 1.24
CA LYS A 76 12.06 -1.78 1.49
C LYS A 76 11.63 -3.23 1.36
N LEU A 77 10.43 -3.58 1.86
CA LEU A 77 9.86 -4.91 1.72
C LEU A 77 9.63 -5.26 0.25
N LEU A 78 9.16 -4.30 -0.55
CA LEU A 78 8.99 -4.47 -1.99
C LEU A 78 10.30 -4.59 -2.75
N ALA A 79 11.34 -3.86 -2.32
CA ALA A 79 12.67 -3.94 -2.90
C ALA A 79 13.30 -5.35 -2.77
N VAL A 80 12.97 -6.08 -1.70
CA VAL A 80 13.47 -7.44 -1.44
C VAL A 80 12.54 -8.55 -1.92
N GLY A 81 11.50 -8.22 -2.70
CA GLY A 81 10.61 -9.19 -3.33
C GLY A 81 9.27 -9.41 -2.63
N GLY A 82 8.85 -8.52 -1.73
CA GLY A 82 7.47 -8.48 -1.23
C GLY A 82 6.47 -8.32 -2.38
N THR A 83 5.28 -8.92 -2.25
CA THR A 83 4.20 -8.81 -3.24
C THR A 83 3.07 -7.94 -2.69
N VAL A 84 2.62 -6.91 -3.43
CA VAL A 84 1.45 -6.09 -3.01
C VAL A 84 0.12 -6.62 -3.55
N VAL A 85 0.10 -7.78 -4.18
CA VAL A 85 -0.78 -7.97 -5.32
C VAL A 85 -1.97 -8.89 -5.03
N SER A 86 -2.75 -8.60 -3.98
CA SER A 86 -4.01 -9.33 -3.72
C SER A 86 -5.29 -8.48 -3.78
N TRP A 87 -5.20 -7.15 -3.74
CA TRP A 87 -6.39 -6.28 -3.63
C TRP A 87 -6.65 -5.37 -4.85
N LEU A 88 -5.75 -5.34 -5.84
CA LEU A 88 -5.99 -4.62 -7.09
C LEU A 88 -6.90 -5.48 -8.00
N PRO A 89 -7.96 -4.93 -8.61
CA PRO A 89 -8.74 -5.67 -9.60
C PRO A 89 -7.90 -5.91 -10.88
N ASN A 90 -7.84 -7.19 -11.28
CA ASN A 90 -7.23 -7.68 -12.55
C ASN A 90 -7.86 -6.93 -13.75
N PRO A 91 -7.11 -6.56 -14.84
CA PRO A 91 -5.77 -7.00 -15.24
C PRO A 91 -4.55 -6.19 -14.78
N ALA A 92 -4.74 -5.16 -13.95
CA ALA A 92 -3.62 -4.34 -13.45
C ALA A 92 -2.63 -5.09 -12.54
N THR A 93 -3.09 -6.20 -11.92
CA THR A 93 -2.32 -7.02 -10.96
C THR A 93 -1.15 -7.77 -11.57
N LYS A 94 -1.30 -8.34 -12.77
CA LYS A 94 -0.23 -9.15 -13.40
C LYS A 94 1.01 -8.35 -13.80
N VAL A 95 0.89 -7.03 -13.78
CA VAL A 95 1.85 -6.08 -14.32
C VAL A 95 2.61 -5.34 -13.23
N GLY A 96 1.96 -5.08 -12.09
CA GLY A 96 2.55 -4.30 -11.00
C GLY A 96 3.69 -5.00 -10.28
N GLY A 97 3.58 -6.31 -10.02
CA GLY A 97 4.49 -7.01 -9.09
C GLY A 97 5.98 -6.94 -9.43
N ARG A 98 6.35 -7.05 -10.72
CA ARG A 98 7.77 -7.01 -11.14
C ARG A 98 8.33 -5.60 -11.26
N SER A 99 7.55 -4.67 -11.82
CA SER A 99 7.95 -3.27 -11.97
C SER A 99 8.05 -2.55 -10.62
N LEU A 100 7.21 -2.95 -9.65
CA LEU A 100 7.24 -2.44 -8.29
C LEU A 100 8.56 -2.75 -7.59
N ALA A 101 9.07 -3.99 -7.69
CA ALA A 101 10.30 -4.38 -7.00
C ALA A 101 11.52 -3.58 -7.48
N THR A 102 11.66 -3.34 -8.80
CA THR A 102 12.77 -2.54 -9.35
C THR A 102 12.68 -1.08 -8.96
N ILE A 103 11.49 -0.48 -9.00
CA ILE A 103 11.27 0.90 -8.59
C ILE A 103 11.49 1.05 -7.07
N ALA A 104 11.03 0.05 -6.30
CA ALA A 104 11.22 -0.03 -4.86
C ALA A 104 12.69 -0.14 -4.46
N GLY A 105 13.49 -0.93 -5.18
CA GLY A 105 14.94 -1.03 -4.97
C GLY A 105 15.64 0.32 -5.13
N GLY A 106 15.34 1.04 -6.22
CA GLY A 106 15.86 2.39 -6.44
C GLY A 106 15.40 3.37 -5.35
N ALA A 107 14.12 3.33 -4.97
CA ALA A 107 13.55 4.18 -3.93
C ALA A 107 14.16 3.93 -2.53
N ALA A 108 14.31 2.66 -2.16
CA ALA A 108 14.93 2.27 -0.90
C ALA A 108 16.39 2.75 -0.79
N ALA A 109 17.13 2.71 -1.90
CA ALA A 109 18.53 3.18 -1.95
C ALA A 109 18.66 4.69 -1.72
N VAL A 110 17.67 5.49 -2.11
CA VAL A 110 17.68 6.96 -1.95
C VAL A 110 16.79 7.46 -0.78
N GLY A 111 16.32 6.56 0.09
CA GLY A 111 15.49 6.91 1.25
C GLY A 111 14.12 7.50 0.88
N LYS A 112 13.62 7.23 -0.32
CA LYS A 112 12.31 7.64 -0.83
C LYS A 112 11.33 6.48 -0.72
N CYS A 113 10.04 6.78 -0.85
CA CYS A 113 9.02 5.76 -0.98
C CYS A 113 8.53 5.68 -2.42
N ILE A 114 7.64 4.72 -2.69
CA ILE A 114 7.05 4.55 -4.02
C ILE A 114 5.56 4.89 -4.01
N LYS A 115 5.07 5.32 -5.16
CA LYS A 115 3.66 5.37 -5.50
C LYS A 115 3.42 4.52 -6.74
N PHE A 116 2.32 3.81 -6.75
CA PHE A 116 1.91 2.95 -7.83
C PHE A 116 0.60 3.45 -8.42
N LYS A 117 0.69 4.07 -9.59
CA LYS A 117 -0.48 4.57 -10.29
C LYS A 117 -1.01 3.46 -11.20
N VAL A 118 -2.31 3.23 -11.15
CA VAL A 118 -3.02 2.22 -11.93
C VAL A 118 -4.11 2.90 -12.74
N ASN A 119 -4.09 2.68 -14.05
CA ASN A 119 -5.19 2.98 -14.96
C ASN A 119 -5.68 1.66 -15.57
N PRO A 120 -6.76 1.07 -15.03
CA PRO A 120 -7.29 -0.20 -15.53
C PRO A 120 -7.72 -0.10 -16.99
N SER A 121 -8.22 1.05 -17.42
CA SER A 121 -8.64 1.30 -18.80
C SER A 121 -7.47 1.31 -19.78
N LEU A 122 -6.20 1.40 -19.36
CA LEU A 122 -5.05 1.31 -20.28
C LEU A 122 -4.40 -0.08 -20.27
N ALA A 123 -4.89 -1.00 -19.45
CA ALA A 123 -4.35 -2.36 -19.36
C ALA A 123 -4.56 -3.20 -20.62
N PHE A 124 -5.56 -2.87 -21.44
CA PHE A 124 -5.77 -3.52 -22.74
C PHE A 124 -4.69 -3.14 -23.78
N LEU A 125 -4.04 -1.98 -23.64
CA LEU A 125 -2.98 -1.54 -24.55
C LEU A 125 -1.66 -2.23 -24.20
N SER A 126 -1.22 -2.06 -22.95
CA SER A 126 -0.05 -2.77 -22.44
C SER A 126 0.01 -2.70 -20.92
N PRO A 127 0.74 -3.65 -20.32
CA PRO A 127 1.22 -3.55 -18.94
C PRO A 127 1.81 -2.17 -18.58
N ALA A 128 2.81 -1.71 -19.32
CA ALA A 128 3.49 -0.45 -19.02
C ALA A 128 2.54 0.76 -19.06
N ALA A 129 1.57 0.78 -19.98
CA ALA A 129 0.57 1.83 -20.07
C ALA A 129 -0.37 1.87 -18.86
N ALA A 130 -0.75 0.69 -18.33
CA ALA A 130 -1.61 0.58 -17.16
C ALA A 130 -0.99 1.17 -15.89
N ILE A 131 0.35 1.19 -15.82
CA ILE A 131 1.09 1.64 -14.63
C ILE A 131 1.80 2.97 -14.82
N ASN A 132 1.53 3.66 -15.94
CA ASN A 132 2.16 4.92 -16.29
C ASN A 132 1.87 5.98 -15.22
N GLY A 133 2.92 6.59 -14.67
CA GLY A 133 2.87 7.50 -13.53
C GLY A 133 3.22 6.88 -12.17
N SER A 134 3.54 5.59 -12.13
CA SER A 134 4.21 4.96 -10.98
C SER A 134 5.64 5.49 -10.83
N GLY A 135 6.12 5.66 -9.60
CA GLY A 135 7.45 6.21 -9.36
C GLY A 135 7.71 6.54 -7.90
N LEU A 136 8.70 7.41 -7.67
CA LEU A 136 9.11 7.84 -6.33
C LEU A 136 8.12 8.85 -5.75
N CYS A 137 7.98 8.84 -4.43
CA CYS A 137 7.26 9.85 -3.66
C CYS A 137 8.04 10.22 -2.38
N SER A 138 7.78 11.40 -1.80
CA SER A 138 8.39 11.86 -0.55
C SER A 138 7.60 12.95 0.15
N GLY A 139 7.88 13.13 1.45
CA GLY A 139 7.35 14.24 2.23
C GLY A 139 5.84 14.13 2.38
N LYS A 140 5.11 15.18 2.02
CA LYS A 140 3.64 15.23 2.10
C LYS A 140 2.89 14.41 1.04
N ALA A 141 3.59 13.65 0.19
CA ALA A 141 2.93 12.80 -0.81
C ALA A 141 2.10 11.70 -0.14
N GLY A 142 0.88 11.48 -0.66
CA GLY A 142 -0.10 10.55 -0.06
C GLY A 142 -0.48 10.99 1.35
N ASP A 143 -0.75 12.28 1.55
CA ASP A 143 -1.12 12.85 2.86
C ASP A 143 -0.09 12.58 3.98
N GLY A 144 1.19 12.48 3.60
CA GLY A 144 2.29 12.19 4.53
C GLY A 144 2.57 10.70 4.73
N TYR A 145 2.04 9.83 3.87
CA TYR A 145 2.26 8.38 3.93
C TYR A 145 3.72 7.98 3.68
N CYS A 146 4.47 8.79 2.93
CA CYS A 146 5.91 8.55 2.74
C CYS A 146 6.76 9.02 3.95
N LYS A 147 6.64 8.29 5.06
CA LYS A 147 7.42 8.45 6.30
C LYS A 147 8.47 7.36 6.47
#